data_AF-A0A8C2FG08-F1
#
_entry.id   AF-A0A8C2FG08-F1
#
_cell.length_a   1.000
_cell.length_b   1.000
_cell.length_c   1.000
_cell.angle_alpha   90.00
_cell.angle_beta   90.00
_cell.angle_gamma   90.00
#
_symmetry.space_group_name_H-M   'P 1'
#
loop_
_entity.id
_entity.type
_entity.pdbx_description
1 polymer ?
#
loop_
_entity_poly.entity_id
_entity_poly.type
_entity_poly.pdbx_seq_one_letter_code
_entity_poly.pdbx_strand_id
1 'polypeptide(L)'
;TRSHCGTHTAEDISRLTFNPDIQMTEMMRLRVQFLQQRGQKRQDGERLLKSNEHVYRLDFSEQDLHFTRWNIHMSAPGHLNIIATSQLWTPDLTHLMTRQLLEPTGLFWKSTDDDLIQCYEADAQEFGERIAELAKVRK
;
A
#
# COMPACT_ATOMS: atom_id res chain seq x y z
N THR A 1 -48.02 -9.37 -20.87
CA THR A 1 -47.31 -9.76 -19.63
C THR A 1 -45.83 -9.46 -19.81
N ARG A 2 -45.34 -8.39 -19.17
CA ARG A 2 -43.91 -8.05 -19.14
C ARG A 2 -43.17 -9.08 -18.28
N SER A 3 -42.11 -9.68 -18.79
CA SER A 3 -41.09 -10.34 -17.98
C SER A 3 -39.80 -9.56 -18.16
N HIS A 4 -39.48 -8.71 -17.19
CA HIS A 4 -38.13 -8.19 -16.97
C HIS A 4 -37.39 -9.26 -16.16
N CYS A 5 -36.56 -10.06 -16.83
CA CYS A 5 -35.54 -10.82 -16.15
C CYS A 5 -34.27 -9.97 -16.19
N GLY A 6 -34.03 -9.23 -15.11
CA GLY A 6 -32.79 -8.49 -14.93
C GLY A 6 -31.63 -9.48 -14.88
N THR A 7 -30.72 -9.35 -15.83
CA THR A 7 -29.43 -10.01 -15.83
C THR A 7 -28.66 -9.55 -14.60
N HIS A 8 -28.36 -10.47 -13.68
CA HIS A 8 -27.28 -10.27 -12.71
C HIS A 8 -26.00 -10.01 -13.52
N THR A 9 -25.54 -8.77 -13.54
CA THR A 9 -24.20 -8.41 -14.04
C THR A 9 -23.20 -9.13 -13.16
N ALA A 10 -22.44 -10.07 -13.74
CA ALA A 10 -21.26 -10.60 -13.10
C ALA A 10 -20.33 -9.40 -12.82
N GLU A 11 -20.10 -9.11 -11.54
CA GLU A 11 -19.11 -8.10 -11.15
C GLU A 11 -17.75 -8.57 -11.67
N ASP A 12 -17.11 -7.76 -12.51
CA ASP A 12 -15.79 -8.07 -13.05
C ASP A 12 -14.75 -7.84 -11.94
N ILE A 13 -14.36 -8.93 -11.25
CA ILE A 13 -13.41 -8.85 -10.14
C ILE A 13 -12.00 -8.70 -10.72
N SER A 14 -11.52 -7.47 -10.78
CA SER A 14 -10.13 -7.16 -11.14
C SER A 14 -9.20 -7.37 -9.94
N ARG A 15 -8.05 -8.00 -10.17
CA ARG A 15 -7.00 -8.20 -9.15
C ARG A 15 -5.84 -7.27 -9.44
N LEU A 16 -5.60 -6.33 -8.53
CA LEU A 16 -4.41 -5.50 -8.54
C LEU A 16 -3.29 -6.12 -7.69
N THR A 17 -2.05 -5.91 -8.10
CA THR A 17 -0.87 -6.49 -7.43
C THR A 17 0.10 -5.37 -7.06
N PHE A 18 0.59 -5.41 -5.81
CA PHE A 18 1.68 -4.56 -5.38
C PHE A 18 2.98 -5.06 -6.00
N ASN A 19 3.55 -4.27 -6.91
CA ASN A 19 4.81 -4.58 -7.57
C ASN A 19 5.97 -3.93 -6.80
N PRO A 20 7.04 -4.65 -6.46
CA PRO A 20 8.21 -4.05 -5.83
C PRO A 20 8.79 -2.91 -6.69
N ASP A 21 8.95 -1.73 -6.09
CA ASP A 21 9.67 -0.61 -6.72
C ASP A 21 11.10 -0.57 -6.20
N ILE A 22 11.97 -1.37 -6.85
CA ILE A 22 13.37 -1.53 -6.46
C ILE A 22 14.10 -0.19 -6.59
N GLN A 23 13.85 0.57 -7.66
CA GLN A 23 14.53 1.84 -7.90
C GLN A 23 14.17 2.86 -6.82
N MET A 24 12.89 2.99 -6.48
CA MET A 24 12.43 3.88 -5.42
C MET A 24 12.97 3.45 -4.05
N THR A 25 12.94 2.15 -3.76
CA THR A 25 13.49 1.58 -2.53
C THR A 25 14.97 1.95 -2.37
N GLU A 26 15.78 1.76 -3.41
CA GLU A 26 17.20 2.10 -3.39
C GLU A 26 17.45 3.60 -3.30
N MET A 27 16.69 4.42 -4.01
CA MET A 27 16.78 5.89 -3.91
C MET A 27 16.52 6.37 -2.48
N MET A 28 15.50 5.84 -1.80
CA MET A 28 15.23 6.16 -0.40
C MET A 28 16.31 5.65 0.55
N ARG A 29 16.93 4.49 0.28
CA ARG A 29 18.07 3.98 1.07
C ARG A 29 19.33 4.83 0.89
N LEU A 30 19.62 5.25 -0.33
CA LEU A 30 20.73 6.15 -0.64
C LEU A 30 20.60 7.48 0.10
N ARG A 31 19.38 7.99 0.27
CA ARG A 31 19.14 9.18 1.10
C ARG A 31 19.59 8.99 2.55
N VAL A 32 19.31 7.83 3.15
CA VAL A 32 19.77 7.50 4.51
C VAL A 32 21.30 7.45 4.58
N GLN A 33 21.92 6.74 3.63
CA GLN A 33 23.38 6.62 3.57
C GLN A 33 24.06 7.98 3.38
N PHE A 34 23.52 8.83 2.51
CA PHE A 34 24.05 10.16 2.25
C PHE A 34 24.04 11.04 3.51
N LEU A 35 22.93 11.04 4.25
CA LEU A 35 22.83 11.76 5.52
C LEU A 35 23.86 11.28 6.54
N GLN A 36 24.02 9.96 6.66
CA GLN A 36 25.00 9.34 7.56
C GLN A 36 26.44 9.71 7.19
N GLN A 37 26.81 9.56 5.92
CA GLN A 37 28.17 9.85 5.43
C GLN A 37 28.55 11.32 5.62
N ARG A 38 27.58 12.23 5.51
CA ARG A 38 27.82 13.67 5.70
C ARG A 38 27.60 14.16 7.13
N GLY A 39 27.21 13.29 8.06
CA GLY A 39 26.85 13.68 9.42
C GLY A 39 25.67 14.66 9.48
N GLN A 40 24.80 14.65 8.46
CA GLN A 40 23.68 15.56 8.34
C GLN A 40 22.43 14.96 9.00
N LYS A 41 21.61 15.83 9.61
CA LYS A 41 20.28 15.44 10.06
C LYS A 41 19.30 15.44 8.90
N ARG A 42 18.32 14.54 8.96
CA ARG A 42 17.13 14.59 8.09
C ARG A 42 16.38 15.92 8.28
N GLN A 43 15.58 16.31 7.28
CA GLN A 43 14.67 17.43 7.42
C GLN A 43 13.62 17.13 8.50
N ASP A 44 13.06 18.17 9.11
CA ASP A 44 12.01 17.98 10.09
C ASP A 44 10.79 17.32 9.44
N GLY A 45 10.27 16.27 10.08
CA GLY A 45 9.19 15.44 9.54
C GLY A 45 9.55 14.51 8.38
N GLU A 46 10.79 14.49 7.86
CA GLU A 46 11.22 13.61 6.76
C GLU A 46 11.15 12.14 7.17
N ARG A 47 10.50 11.29 6.36
CA ARG A 47 10.39 9.85 6.55
C ARG A 47 11.52 9.14 5.81
N LEU A 48 12.52 8.69 6.56
CA LEU A 48 13.58 7.82 6.06
C LEU A 48 13.13 6.36 6.03
N LEU A 49 13.41 5.62 4.97
CA LEU A 49 13.07 4.20 4.85
C LEU A 49 13.92 3.36 5.82
N LYS A 50 13.29 2.45 6.57
CA LYS A 50 14.01 1.50 7.44
C LYS A 50 14.58 0.35 6.62
N SER A 51 15.54 -0.39 7.19
CA SER A 51 16.22 -1.49 6.49
C SER A 51 15.27 -2.62 6.07
N ASN A 52 14.23 -2.89 6.87
CA ASN A 52 13.22 -3.91 6.61
C ASN A 52 11.98 -3.38 5.85
N GLU A 53 12.00 -2.12 5.43
CA GLU A 53 10.93 -1.52 4.63
C GLU A 53 11.33 -1.50 3.15
N HIS A 54 10.31 -1.64 2.32
CA HIS A 54 10.42 -1.67 0.86
C HIS A 54 9.28 -0.87 0.26
N VAL A 55 9.55 -0.21 -0.86
CA VAL A 55 8.53 0.52 -1.60
C VAL A 55 7.89 -0.40 -2.62
N TYR A 56 6.57 -0.35 -2.68
CA TYR A 56 5.77 -1.05 -3.68
C TYR A 56 4.93 -0.04 -4.44
N ARG A 57 4.71 -0.32 -5.73
CA ARG A 57 3.80 0.43 -6.58
C ARG A 57 2.55 -0.41 -6.85
N LEU A 58 1.40 0.26 -6.80
CA LEU A 58 0.14 -0.29 -7.22
C LEU A 58 -0.31 0.54 -8.42
N ASP A 59 -0.39 -0.09 -9.59
CA ASP A 59 -0.78 0.59 -10.82
C ASP A 59 -2.29 0.37 -11.04
N PHE A 60 -3.06 1.45 -11.17
CA PHE A 60 -4.51 1.35 -11.37
C PHE A 60 -4.84 1.31 -12.87
N SER A 61 -5.30 0.15 -13.36
CA SER A 61 -5.78 0.01 -14.74
C SER A 61 -7.08 0.80 -14.98
N GLU A 62 -7.89 0.96 -13.93
CA GLU A 62 -9.19 1.61 -13.91
C GLU A 62 -9.28 2.54 -12.69
N GLN A 63 -10.14 3.56 -12.76
CA GLN A 63 -10.27 4.55 -11.67
C GLN A 63 -11.54 4.38 -10.84
N ASP A 64 -12.54 3.64 -11.35
CA ASP A 64 -13.79 3.37 -10.66
C ASP A 64 -13.75 1.97 -10.06
N LEU A 65 -13.06 1.86 -8.93
CA LEU A 65 -12.81 0.59 -8.25
C LEU A 65 -13.60 0.53 -6.94
N HIS A 66 -14.11 -0.66 -6.64
CA HIS A 66 -14.64 -1.00 -5.32
C HIS A 66 -13.74 -2.04 -4.68
N PHE A 67 -13.30 -1.76 -3.45
CA PHE A 67 -12.53 -2.72 -2.69
C PHE A 67 -13.42 -3.90 -2.28
N THR A 68 -12.93 -5.11 -2.51
CA THR A 68 -13.66 -6.35 -2.16
C THR A 68 -12.99 -7.11 -1.04
N ARG A 69 -11.71 -7.44 -1.19
CA ARG A 69 -10.93 -8.15 -0.18
C ARG A 69 -9.43 -8.03 -0.43
N TRP A 70 -8.67 -8.25 0.64
CA TRP A 70 -7.24 -8.48 0.57
C TRP A 70 -6.94 -9.92 0.12
N ASN A 71 -5.91 -10.07 -0.69
CA ASN A 71 -5.35 -11.38 -1.07
C ASN A 71 -3.89 -11.43 -0.62
N ILE A 72 -3.67 -11.66 0.68
CA ILE A 72 -2.35 -11.68 1.31
C ILE A 72 -1.85 -13.11 1.44
N HIS A 73 -0.58 -13.32 1.13
CA HIS A 73 0.11 -14.58 1.33
C HIS A 73 1.45 -14.32 2.03
N MET A 74 1.73 -15.08 3.09
CA MET A 74 2.99 -15.03 3.83
C MET A 74 3.59 -16.43 3.89
N SER A 75 4.81 -16.59 3.37
CA SER A 75 5.50 -17.88 3.29
C SER A 75 6.05 -18.35 4.64
N ALA A 76 6.15 -17.46 5.62
CA ALA A 76 6.66 -17.73 6.95
C ALA A 76 5.88 -16.93 8.01
N PRO A 77 5.85 -17.39 9.27
CA PRO A 77 5.29 -16.63 10.38
C PRO A 77 5.94 -15.25 10.52
N GLY A 78 5.15 -14.25 10.89
CA GLY A 78 5.62 -12.88 11.03
C GLY A 78 4.52 -11.84 10.87
N HIS A 79 4.92 -10.58 10.73
CA HIS A 79 4.01 -9.44 10.54
C HIS A 79 4.35 -8.72 9.24
N LEU A 80 3.32 -8.33 8.50
CA LEU A 80 3.37 -7.50 7.32
C LEU A 80 2.54 -6.24 7.59
N ASN A 81 3.19 -5.08 7.58
CA ASN A 81 2.51 -3.79 7.68
C ASN A 81 2.60 -3.07 6.33
N ILE A 82 1.45 -2.73 5.75
CA ILE A 82 1.32 -2.01 4.49
C ILE A 82 0.83 -0.60 4.79
N ILE A 83 1.62 0.40 4.42
CA ILE A 83 1.32 1.81 4.62
C ILE A 83 1.27 2.49 3.26
N ALA A 84 0.12 3.03 2.89
CA ALA A 84 0.01 3.80 1.65
C ALA A 84 0.57 5.22 1.83
N THR A 85 1.02 5.81 0.74
CA THR A 85 1.46 7.20 0.68
C THR A 85 0.45 8.07 -0.06
N SER A 86 0.31 9.33 0.34
CA SER A 86 -0.50 10.32 -0.35
C SER A 86 -0.10 10.45 -1.83
N GLN A 87 -1.09 10.49 -2.72
CA GLN A 87 -0.90 10.71 -4.17
C GLN A 87 -0.30 12.08 -4.51
N LEU A 88 -0.26 13.01 -3.55
CA LEU A 88 0.39 14.32 -3.70
C LEU A 88 1.91 14.25 -3.51
N TRP A 89 2.44 13.16 -2.97
CA TRP A 89 3.88 12.96 -2.91
C TRP A 89 4.41 12.65 -4.31
N THR A 90 5.35 13.46 -4.78
CA THR A 90 6.09 13.21 -6.02
C THR A 90 7.53 12.89 -5.65
N PRO A 91 7.94 11.60 -5.72
CA PRO A 91 9.24 11.17 -5.21
C PRO A 91 10.45 11.87 -5.86
N ASP A 92 10.33 12.27 -7.12
CA ASP A 92 11.39 12.96 -7.85
C ASP A 92 11.59 14.42 -7.40
N LEU A 93 10.60 15.00 -6.71
CA LEU A 93 10.59 16.42 -6.33
C LEU A 93 10.86 16.65 -4.84
N THR A 94 10.40 15.75 -3.98
CA THR A 94 10.49 15.93 -2.52
C THR A 94 10.75 14.63 -1.80
N HIS A 95 11.51 14.69 -0.69
CA HIS A 95 11.59 13.56 0.24
C HIS A 95 10.22 13.25 0.85
N LEU A 96 9.95 11.98 1.11
CA LEU A 96 8.72 11.55 1.78
C LEU A 96 8.66 12.16 3.17
N MET A 97 7.49 12.64 3.57
CA MET A 97 7.23 13.20 4.90
C MET A 97 6.30 12.27 5.69
N THR A 98 6.46 12.18 7.02
CA THR A 98 5.62 11.32 7.87
C THR A 98 4.13 11.62 7.71
N ARG A 99 3.76 12.90 7.55
CA ARG A 99 2.37 13.33 7.32
C ARG A 99 1.76 12.84 6.00
N GLN A 100 2.57 12.33 5.08
CA GLN A 100 2.12 11.78 3.79
C GLN A 100 1.85 10.27 3.89
N LEU A 101 2.13 9.63 5.02
CA LEU A 101 1.70 8.27 5.30
C LEU A 101 0.22 8.27 5.65
N LEU A 102 -0.54 7.36 5.04
CA LEU A 102 -1.98 7.25 5.22
C LEU A 102 -2.30 6.27 6.35
N GLU A 103 -3.40 6.55 7.05
CA GLU A 103 -3.99 5.72 8.10
C GLU A 103 -5.46 5.40 7.75
N PRO A 104 -6.04 4.25 8.13
CA PRO A 104 -5.37 3.15 8.83
C PRO A 104 -4.35 2.46 7.94
N THR A 105 -3.50 1.65 8.55
CA THR A 105 -2.53 0.79 7.86
C THR A 105 -3.06 -0.63 7.70
N GLY A 106 -2.62 -1.32 6.64
CA GLY A 106 -2.94 -2.73 6.44
C GLY A 106 -1.98 -3.61 7.24
N LEU A 107 -2.37 -3.99 8.46
CA LEU A 107 -1.59 -4.90 9.30
C LEU A 107 -2.10 -6.34 9.19
N PHE A 108 -1.22 -7.22 8.70
CA PHE A 108 -1.45 -8.65 8.53
C PHE A 108 -0.39 -9.43 9.29
N TRP A 109 -0.75 -10.58 9.85
CA TRP A 109 0.22 -11.45 10.50
C TRP A 109 -0.12 -12.92 10.32
N LYS A 110 0.92 -13.75 10.39
CA LYS A 110 0.85 -15.20 10.37
C LYS A 110 1.53 -15.73 11.63
N SER A 111 0.79 -16.51 12.42
CA SER A 111 1.31 -17.15 13.63
C SER A 111 2.13 -18.41 13.29
N THR A 112 2.90 -18.94 14.24
CA THR A 112 3.66 -20.19 14.02
C THR A 112 2.75 -21.42 13.96
N ASP A 113 1.60 -21.34 14.61
CA ASP A 113 0.71 -22.48 14.88
C ASP A 113 -0.51 -22.51 13.95
N ASP A 114 -0.65 -21.48 13.10
CA ASP A 114 -1.79 -21.30 12.20
C ASP A 114 -1.31 -20.89 10.81
N ASP A 115 -1.88 -21.53 9.78
CA ASP A 115 -1.61 -21.20 8.39
C ASP A 115 -2.41 -20.00 7.87
N LEU A 116 -3.43 -19.57 8.63
CA LEU A 116 -4.29 -18.45 8.28
C LEU A 116 -3.62 -17.09 8.50
N ILE A 117 -3.86 -16.17 7.56
CA ILE A 117 -3.49 -14.77 7.72
C ILE A 117 -4.53 -14.08 8.59
N GLN A 118 -4.06 -13.46 9.66
CA GLN A 118 -4.87 -12.66 10.57
C GLN A 118 -4.69 -11.17 10.27
N CYS A 119 -5.71 -10.36 10.55
CA CYS A 119 -5.66 -8.91 10.44
C CYS A 119 -6.66 -8.26 11.41
N TYR A 120 -6.53 -6.95 11.63
CA TYR A 120 -7.61 -6.17 12.23
C TYR A 120 -8.64 -5.86 11.14
N GLU A 121 -9.75 -6.60 11.11
CA GLU A 121 -10.69 -6.61 9.98
C GLU A 121 -11.23 -5.22 9.63
N ALA A 122 -11.58 -4.40 10.63
CA ALA A 122 -12.09 -3.04 10.41
C ALA A 122 -11.04 -2.13 9.74
N ASP A 123 -9.83 -2.08 10.29
CA ASP A 123 -8.73 -1.28 9.75
C ASP A 123 -8.32 -1.77 8.36
N ALA A 124 -8.27 -3.09 8.14
CA ALA A 124 -7.94 -3.67 6.84
C ALA A 124 -9.00 -3.35 5.78
N GLN A 125 -10.29 -3.41 6.14
CA GLN A 125 -11.39 -3.05 5.24
C GLN A 125 -11.32 -1.56 4.88
N GLU A 126 -11.24 -0.67 5.87
CA GLU A 126 -11.14 0.78 5.64
C GLU A 126 -9.89 1.11 4.80
N PHE A 127 -8.75 0.51 5.10
CA PHE A 127 -7.52 0.72 4.32
C PHE A 127 -7.69 0.33 2.85
N GLY A 128 -8.36 -0.81 2.58
CA GLY A 128 -8.67 -1.26 1.22
C GLY A 128 -9.57 -0.27 0.46
N GLU A 129 -10.63 0.21 1.11
CA GLU A 129 -11.52 1.23 0.55
C GLU A 129 -10.77 2.52 0.24
N ARG A 130 -9.90 2.99 1.16
CA ARG A 130 -9.08 4.17 0.91
C ARG A 130 -8.15 4.00 -0.29
N ILE A 131 -7.56 2.82 -0.50
CA ILE A 131 -6.74 2.53 -1.69
C ILE A 131 -7.56 2.64 -2.97
N ALA A 132 -8.78 2.12 -2.99
CA ALA A 132 -9.66 2.23 -4.14
C ALA A 132 -10.00 3.71 -4.45
N GLU A 133 -10.20 4.54 -3.43
CA GLU A 133 -10.39 5.99 -3.61
C GLU A 133 -9.14 6.70 -4.17
N LEU A 134 -7.92 6.20 -3.91
CA LEU A 134 -6.71 6.78 -4.50
C LEU A 134 -6.68 6.66 -6.03
N ALA A 135 -7.28 5.60 -6.59
CA ALA A 135 -7.34 5.38 -8.05
C ALA A 135 -8.06 6.53 -8.79
N LYS A 136 -9.00 7.19 -8.10
CA LYS A 136 -9.74 8.35 -8.64
C LYS A 136 -8.86 9.59 -8.80
N VAL A 137 -7.77 9.69 -8.03
CA VAL A 137 -6.87 10.86 -8.05
C VAL A 137 -5.83 10.73 -9.14
N ARG A 138 -5.18 9.56 -9.24
CA ARG A 138 -4.11 9.29 -10.20
C ARG A 138 -4.00 7.78 -10.47
N LYS A 139 -3.69 7.43 -11.72
CA LYS A 139 -3.39 6.05 -12.12
C LYS A 139 -2.07 5.56 -11.56
#